data_AF-A0AAN9B468-F1
#
_entry.id   AF-A0AAN9B468-F1
#
_cell.length_a   1.000
_cell.length_b   1.000
_cell.length_c   1.000
_cell.angle_alpha   90.00
_cell.angle_beta   90.00
_cell.angle_gamma   90.00
#
_symmetry.space_group_name_H-M   'P 1'
#
loop_
_entity.id
_entity.type
_entity.pdbx_description
1 polymer ?
#
loop_
_entity_poly.entity_id
_entity_poly.type
_entity_poly.pdbx_seq_one_letter_code
_entity_poly.pdbx_strand_id
1 'polypeptide(L)'
;MLKKILHGKTQNTNESVKNVIWVHCPKTVFVVKNRVDAAVANGVAKFNRGNFQMAEVMNAMCLPASDFTINILEARDTARIRQADKSAEAQFAVQRRLRRQRDAAVRANQEDREGEMYGPGLMADH
;
A
#
# COMPACT_ATOMS: atom_id res chain seq x y z
N MET A 1 5.21 17.98 -11.36
CA MET A 1 4.05 17.36 -10.67
C MET A 1 3.58 18.11 -9.40
N LEU A 2 4.36 19.02 -8.80
CA LEU A 2 4.03 19.67 -7.53
C LEU A 2 2.93 20.77 -7.57
N LYS A 3 2.60 21.37 -8.72
CA LYS A 3 1.58 22.46 -8.79
C LYS A 3 0.11 21.99 -8.68
N LYS A 4 -0.17 20.69 -8.74
CA LYS A 4 -1.54 20.15 -8.63
C LYS A 4 -1.97 19.82 -7.19
N ILE A 5 -1.08 20.01 -6.20
CA ILE A 5 -1.30 19.56 -4.81
C ILE A 5 -2.14 20.56 -3.99
N LEU A 6 -2.30 21.81 -4.43
CA LEU A 6 -2.86 22.88 -3.60
C LEU A 6 -4.39 22.86 -3.43
N HIS A 7 -5.15 22.15 -4.27
CA HIS A 7 -6.61 22.30 -4.33
C HIS A 7 -7.42 21.08 -3.83
N GLY A 8 -6.85 20.18 -3.04
CA GLY A 8 -7.63 19.23 -2.23
C GLY A 8 -8.56 18.26 -3.00
N LYS A 9 -8.30 17.98 -4.28
CA LYS A 9 -9.23 17.23 -5.16
C LYS A 9 -8.75 15.85 -5.63
N THR A 10 -7.85 15.19 -4.91
CA THR A 10 -7.50 13.80 -5.24
C THR A 10 -7.38 12.93 -3.99
N GLN A 11 -8.51 12.34 -3.57
CA GLN A 11 -8.54 11.25 -2.59
C GLN A 11 -7.55 10.13 -2.97
N ASN A 12 -7.38 9.87 -4.27
CA ASN A 12 -6.51 8.82 -4.81
C ASN A 12 -5.03 8.97 -4.42
N THR A 13 -4.47 10.19 -4.33
CA THR A 13 -3.07 10.39 -3.96
C THR A 13 -2.85 10.10 -2.48
N ASN A 14 -3.72 10.61 -1.61
CA ASN A 14 -3.64 10.38 -0.18
C ASN A 14 -3.91 8.91 0.18
N GLU A 15 -4.84 8.26 -0.50
CA GLU A 15 -5.10 6.82 -0.37
C GLU A 15 -3.91 5.98 -0.86
N SER A 16 -3.26 6.38 -1.95
CA SER A 16 -2.08 5.70 -2.47
C SER A 16 -0.88 5.79 -1.52
N VAL A 17 -0.60 6.97 -0.96
CA VAL A 17 0.45 7.15 0.06
C VAL A 17 0.16 6.32 1.31
N LYS A 18 -1.09 6.38 1.80
CA LYS A 18 -1.53 5.58 2.95
C LYS A 18 -1.31 4.09 2.68
N ASN A 19 -1.68 3.59 1.50
CA ASN A 19 -1.49 2.20 1.14
C ASN A 19 0.00 1.78 1.21
N VAL A 20 0.91 2.61 0.69
CA VAL A 20 2.37 2.33 0.78
C VAL A 20 2.83 2.28 2.24
N ILE A 21 2.35 3.17 3.11
CA ILE A 21 2.70 3.19 4.53
C ILE A 21 2.17 1.93 5.24
N TRP A 22 0.90 1.56 5.04
CA TRP A 22 0.27 0.44 5.72
C TRP A 22 0.82 -0.92 5.28
N VAL A 23 1.41 -1.03 4.09
CA VAL A 23 2.19 -2.21 3.68
C VAL A 23 3.42 -2.43 4.59
N HIS A 24 4.04 -1.35 5.06
CA HIS A 24 5.23 -1.42 5.92
C HIS A 24 4.90 -1.46 7.41
N CYS A 25 3.76 -0.89 7.80
CA CYS A 25 3.28 -0.90 9.18
C CYS A 25 1.77 -1.16 9.19
N PRO A 26 1.30 -2.42 9.24
CA PRO A 26 -0.12 -2.71 9.19
C PRO A 26 -0.88 -2.06 10.36
N LYS A 27 -2.06 -1.51 10.10
CA LYS A 27 -2.90 -0.86 11.14
C LYS A 27 -3.35 -1.80 12.24
N THR A 28 -3.39 -3.10 11.95
CA THR A 28 -3.85 -4.15 12.86
C THR A 28 -2.77 -4.59 13.85
N VAL A 29 -1.53 -4.11 13.67
CA VAL A 29 -0.40 -4.50 14.51
C VAL A 29 0.00 -3.32 15.38
N PHE A 30 -0.03 -3.51 16.70
CA PHE A 30 0.48 -2.52 17.64
C PHE A 30 2.01 -2.47 17.54
N VAL A 31 2.55 -1.27 17.32
CA VAL A 31 4.00 -1.02 17.27
C VAL A 31 4.34 0.27 18.01
N VAL A 32 5.59 0.37 18.48
CA VAL A 32 6.10 1.59 19.11
C VAL A 32 6.13 2.77 18.13
N LYS A 33 5.99 3.99 18.65
CA LYS A 33 5.91 5.23 17.85
C LYS A 33 7.03 5.37 16.83
N ASN A 34 8.28 5.09 17.24
CA ASN A 34 9.44 5.20 16.35
C ASN A 34 9.32 4.33 15.10
N ARG A 35 8.68 3.16 15.20
CA ARG A 35 8.46 2.27 14.06
C ARG A 35 7.41 2.84 13.09
N VAL A 36 6.36 3.47 13.63
CA VAL A 36 5.37 4.18 12.82
C VAL A 36 6.02 5.34 12.08
N ASP A 37 6.82 6.16 12.78
CA ASP A 37 7.50 7.32 12.18
C ASP A 37 8.44 6.90 11.06
N ALA A 38 9.24 5.83 11.27
CA ALA A 38 10.11 5.27 10.25
C ALA A 38 9.33 4.72 9.04
N ALA A 39 8.22 4.03 9.28
CA ALA A 39 7.37 3.52 8.20
C ALA A 39 6.72 4.64 7.39
N VAL A 40 6.30 5.72 8.04
CA VAL A 40 5.76 6.92 7.39
C VAL A 40 6.84 7.59 6.55
N ALA A 41 8.02 7.85 7.12
CA ALA A 41 9.14 8.48 6.41
C ALA A 41 9.55 7.67 5.17
N ASN A 42 9.72 6.35 5.33
CA ASN A 42 10.04 5.44 4.23
C ASN A 42 8.92 5.39 3.18
N GLY A 43 7.65 5.28 3.61
CA GLY A 43 6.52 5.23 2.71
C GLY A 43 6.38 6.50 1.85
N VAL A 44 6.60 7.67 2.46
CA VAL A 44 6.60 8.97 1.75
C VAL A 44 7.80 9.07 0.80
N ALA A 45 9.00 8.68 1.24
CA ALA A 45 10.19 8.68 0.41
C ALA A 45 10.02 7.78 -0.83
N LYS A 46 9.51 6.57 -0.62
CA LYS A 46 9.23 5.60 -1.68
C LYS A 46 8.14 6.05 -2.64
N PHE A 47 7.09 6.72 -2.14
CA PHE A 47 6.05 7.27 -2.99
C PHE A 47 6.60 8.36 -3.93
N ASN A 48 7.47 9.22 -3.43
CA ASN A 48 7.99 10.36 -4.18
C ASN A 48 9.18 10.00 -5.09
N ARG A 49 10.08 9.12 -4.64
CA ARG A 49 11.37 8.85 -5.30
C ARG A 49 11.58 7.39 -5.71
N GLY A 50 10.65 6.50 -5.37
CA GLY A 50 10.78 5.06 -5.65
C GLY A 50 11.60 4.31 -4.61
N ASN A 51 11.86 3.03 -4.88
CA ASN A 51 12.60 2.12 -4.04
C ASN A 51 14.11 2.40 -4.06
N PHE A 52 14.65 2.98 -5.14
CA PHE A 52 16.07 3.32 -5.23
C PHE A 52 16.55 4.26 -4.12
N GLN A 53 15.67 5.13 -3.61
CA GLN A 53 15.96 5.98 -2.44
C GLN A 53 16.48 5.20 -1.22
N MET A 54 16.14 3.91 -1.11
CA MET A 54 16.66 3.05 -0.04
C MET A 54 18.18 2.87 -0.11
N ALA A 55 18.78 2.91 -1.30
CA ALA A 55 20.24 2.85 -1.45
C ALA A 55 20.92 4.06 -0.81
N GLU A 56 20.34 5.26 -0.96
CA GLU A 56 20.83 6.46 -0.27
C GLU A 56 20.70 6.36 1.25
N VAL A 57 19.57 5.83 1.74
CA VAL A 57 19.35 5.61 3.18
C VAL A 57 20.35 4.59 3.74
N MET A 58 20.60 3.51 3.01
CA MET A 58 21.58 2.48 3.34
C MET A 58 22.99 3.07 3.44
N ASN A 59 23.40 3.89 2.46
CA ASN A 59 24.68 4.60 2.50
C ASN A 59 24.78 5.56 3.71
N ALA A 60 23.71 6.28 4.03
CA ALA A 60 23.68 7.18 5.19
C ALA A 60 23.78 6.43 6.54
N MET A 61 23.37 5.16 6.59
CA MET A 61 23.54 4.29 7.75
C MET A 61 24.88 3.52 7.76
N CYS A 62 25.81 3.89 6.88
CA CYS A 62 27.10 3.21 6.70
C CYS A 62 26.95 1.71 6.32
N LEU A 63 25.86 1.37 5.64
CA LEU A 63 25.57 0.03 5.12
C LEU A 63 25.52 0.11 3.60
N PRO A 64 26.65 0.17 2.89
CA PRO A 64 26.64 0.39 1.45
C PRO A 64 25.84 -0.69 0.72
N ALA A 65 24.92 -0.25 -0.14
CA ALA A 65 24.15 -1.16 -0.98
C ALA A 65 25.08 -1.82 -2.00
N SER A 66 25.05 -3.15 -2.09
CA SER A 66 25.77 -3.88 -3.14
C SER A 66 25.15 -3.61 -4.51
N ASP A 67 25.92 -3.82 -5.58
CA ASP A 67 25.42 -3.72 -6.97
C ASP A 67 24.19 -4.61 -7.20
N PHE A 68 24.16 -5.79 -6.58
CA PHE A 68 23.00 -6.68 -6.60
C PHE A 68 21.76 -6.03 -5.97
N THR A 69 21.94 -5.35 -4.83
CA THR A 69 20.86 -4.64 -4.16
C THR A 69 20.34 -3.50 -5.02
N ILE A 70 21.25 -2.71 -5.61
CA ILE A 70 20.93 -1.60 -6.51
C ILE A 70 20.10 -2.09 -7.70
N ASN A 71 20.55 -3.14 -8.38
CA ASN A 71 19.85 -3.73 -9.52
C ASN A 71 18.43 -4.19 -9.15
N ILE A 72 18.24 -4.78 -7.97
CA ILE A 72 16.90 -5.17 -7.49
C ILE A 72 16.01 -3.96 -7.25
N LEU A 73 16.54 -2.88 -6.66
CA LEU A 73 15.77 -1.68 -6.40
C LEU A 73 15.33 -1.00 -7.69
N GLU A 74 16.22 -0.90 -8.69
CA GLU A 74 15.91 -0.36 -10.01
C GLU A 74 14.89 -1.21 -10.77
N ALA A 75 15.03 -2.55 -10.73
CA ALA A 75 14.08 -3.46 -11.35
C ALA A 75 12.68 -3.31 -10.73
N ARG A 76 12.59 -3.14 -9.40
CA ARG A 76 11.33 -2.88 -8.69
C ARG A 76 10.71 -1.55 -9.11
N ASP A 77 11.50 -0.50 -9.26
CA ASP A 77 10.98 0.79 -9.71
C ASP A 77 10.51 0.76 -11.16
N THR A 78 11.25 0.08 -12.03
CA THR A 78 10.85 -0.14 -13.43
C THR A 78 9.53 -0.92 -13.50
N ALA A 79 9.38 -2.00 -12.72
CA ALA A 79 8.14 -2.77 -12.64
C ALA A 79 6.96 -1.92 -12.12
N ARG A 80 7.21 -1.07 -11.11
CA ARG A 80 6.21 -0.16 -10.56
C ARG A 80 5.72 0.85 -11.61
N ILE A 81 6.64 1.45 -12.37
CA ILE A 81 6.29 2.38 -13.45
C ILE A 81 5.46 1.69 -14.52
N ARG A 82 5.92 0.52 -15.02
CA ARG A 82 5.17 -0.28 -16.00
C ARG A 82 3.77 -0.64 -15.51
N GLN A 83 3.61 -0.97 -14.23
CA GLN A 83 2.32 -1.26 -13.65
C GLN A 83 1.42 -0.02 -13.56
N ALA A 84 2.00 1.15 -13.27
CA ALA A 84 1.28 2.42 -13.27
C ALA A 84 0.79 2.79 -14.67
N ASP A 85 1.64 2.63 -15.69
CA ASP A 85 1.29 2.91 -17.09
C ASP A 85 0.16 1.99 -17.58
N LYS A 86 0.29 0.68 -17.34
CA LYS A 86 -0.81 -0.28 -17.58
C LYS A 86 -2.08 0.13 -16.83
N SER A 87 -1.96 0.60 -15.59
CA SER A 87 -3.13 1.02 -14.83
C SER A 87 -3.77 2.31 -15.38
N ALA A 88 -3.02 3.17 -16.06
CA ALA A 88 -3.54 4.36 -16.72
C ALA A 88 -4.31 4.04 -18.02
N GLU A 89 -3.96 2.94 -18.70
CA GLU A 89 -4.65 2.49 -19.91
C GLU A 89 -6.12 2.07 -19.66
N ALA A 90 -7.03 2.52 -20.53
CA ALA A 90 -8.47 2.36 -20.38
C ALA A 90 -8.93 0.88 -20.34
N GLN A 91 -8.20 -0.02 -21.02
CA GLN A 91 -8.50 -1.46 -21.05
C GLN A 91 -8.41 -2.09 -19.65
N PHE A 92 -7.53 -1.58 -18.79
CA PHE A 92 -7.39 -2.07 -17.41
C PHE A 92 -8.43 -1.47 -16.45
N ALA A 93 -9.18 -0.43 -16.84
CA ALA A 93 -10.29 0.09 -16.06
C ALA A 93 -11.44 -0.93 -15.92
N VAL A 94 -11.74 -1.66 -17.01
CA VAL A 94 -12.73 -2.73 -17.02
C VAL A 94 -12.29 -3.90 -16.14
N GLN A 95 -11.04 -4.32 -16.27
CA GLN A 95 -10.44 -5.37 -15.44
C GLN A 95 -10.44 -5.00 -13.95
N ARG A 96 -10.19 -3.73 -13.61
CA ARG A 96 -10.32 -3.22 -12.24
C ARG A 96 -11.75 -3.30 -11.72
N ARG A 97 -12.75 -2.96 -12.54
CA ARG A 97 -14.17 -3.05 -12.15
C ARG A 97 -14.54 -4.49 -11.81
N LEU A 98 -14.14 -5.45 -12.64
CA LEU A 98 -14.39 -6.87 -12.42
C LEU A 98 -13.70 -7.39 -11.14
N ARG A 99 -12.43 -7.03 -10.92
CA ARG A 99 -11.73 -7.36 -9.67
C ARG A 99 -12.42 -6.78 -8.44
N ARG A 100 -12.84 -5.50 -8.49
CA ARG A 100 -13.55 -4.85 -7.38
C ARG A 100 -14.86 -5.54 -7.04
N GLN A 101 -15.63 -5.97 -8.05
CA GLN A 101 -16.87 -6.74 -7.84
C GLN A 101 -16.57 -8.07 -7.16
N ARG A 102 -15.55 -8.80 -7.63
CA ARG A 102 -15.13 -10.05 -7.01
C ARG A 102 -14.69 -9.86 -5.56
N ASP A 103 -13.83 -8.87 -5.30
CA ASP A 103 -13.31 -8.62 -3.95
C ASP A 103 -14.42 -8.09 -3.00
N ALA A 104 -15.41 -7.37 -3.52
CA ALA A 104 -16.61 -6.98 -2.77
C ALA A 104 -17.47 -8.20 -2.41
N ALA A 105 -17.66 -9.14 -3.33
CA ALA A 105 -18.36 -10.40 -3.05
C ALA A 105 -17.63 -11.25 -2.00
N VAL A 106 -16.29 -11.27 -2.03
CA VAL A 106 -15.49 -11.96 -1.00
C VAL A 106 -15.66 -11.28 0.36
N ARG A 107 -15.62 -9.94 0.43
CA ARG A 107 -15.84 -9.20 1.67
C ARG A 107 -17.24 -9.41 2.23
N ALA A 108 -18.28 -9.35 1.39
CA ALA A 108 -19.65 -9.62 1.80
C ALA A 108 -19.78 -11.04 2.39
N ASN A 109 -19.22 -12.06 1.73
CA ASN A 109 -19.20 -13.43 2.28
C ASN A 109 -18.43 -13.54 3.61
N GLN A 110 -17.47 -12.67 3.86
CA GLN A 110 -16.68 -12.66 5.08
C GLN A 110 -17.44 -11.95 6.21
N GLU A 111 -18.13 -10.86 5.88
CA GLU A 111 -19.06 -10.14 6.77
C GLU A 111 -20.28 -11.01 7.13
N ASP A 112 -20.83 -11.77 6.19
CA ASP A 112 -21.95 -12.71 6.44
C ASP A 112 -21.54 -13.82 7.42
N ARG A 113 -20.33 -14.39 7.25
CA ARG A 113 -19.76 -15.38 8.18
C ARG A 113 -19.49 -14.81 9.57
N GLU A 114 -19.07 -13.55 9.65
CA GLU A 114 -18.86 -12.85 10.92
C GLU A 114 -20.19 -12.49 11.59
N GLY A 115 -21.23 -12.16 10.82
CA GLY A 115 -22.60 -11.90 11.28
C GLY A 115 -23.32 -13.15 11.81
N GLU A 116 -23.07 -14.33 11.22
CA GLU A 116 -23.54 -15.62 11.75
C GLU A 116 -22.96 -15.91 13.16
N MET A 117 -21.75 -15.43 13.47
CA MET A 117 -21.11 -15.61 14.77
C MET A 117 -21.61 -14.61 15.84
N TYR A 118 -22.28 -13.53 15.43
CA TYR A 118 -22.83 -12.49 16.31
C TYR A 118 -24.36 -12.34 16.15
N GLY A 119 -25.05 -13.45 15.89
CA GLY A 119 -26.52 -13.47 15.94
C GLY A 119 -27.02 -13.29 17.37
N PRO A 120 -27.97 -12.38 17.65
CA PRO A 120 -28.56 -12.24 18.97
C PRO A 120 -29.38 -13.50 19.29
N GLY A 121 -28.76 -14.46 19.99
CA GLY A 121 -29.42 -15.72 20.38
C GLY A 121 -28.50 -16.91 20.70
N LEU A 122 -27.19 -16.86 20.43
CA LEU A 122 -26.26 -17.95 20.78
C LEU A 122 -25.65 -17.77 22.19
N MET A 123 -26.51 -17.63 23.20
CA MET A 123 -26.20 -18.07 24.57
C MET A 123 -27.08 -19.30 24.78
N ALA A 124 -26.59 -20.46 24.34
CA ALA A 124 -27.19 -21.72 24.71
C ALA A 124 -26.90 -21.93 26.20
N ASP A 125 -27.95 -21.82 27.01
CA ASP A 125 -28.03 -22.44 28.32
C ASP A 125 -27.56 -23.90 28.21
N HIS A 126 -26.58 -24.30 29.02
CA HIS A 126 -26.48 -25.60 29.69
C HIS A 126 -25.36 -25.59 30.74
#